data_AF-A0A933DAZ3-F1
#
_entry.id   AF-A0A933DAZ3-F1
#
_cell.length_a   1.000
_cell.length_b   1.000
_cell.length_c   1.000
_cell.angle_alpha   90.00
_cell.angle_beta   90.00
_cell.angle_gamma   90.00
#
_symmetry.space_group_name_H-M   'P 1'
#
loop_
_entity.id
_entity.type
_entity.pdbx_description
1 polymer ?
#
loop_
_entity_poly.entity_id
_entity_poly.type
_entity_poly.pdbx_seq_one_letter_code
_entity_poly.pdbx_strand_id
1 'polypeptide(L)'
;MAAVLVSDNIVKVTKSGYDDWLPVAKHIGTIIRAQLHSGTPAISESLIANLPSEDEIREKIQSLLDVEINPAVAAHGGYVNLVDVKRNRVFLELGGGCQGCGMVDVTLKQGIEHMIRQVVPKVGEILDVTDHAGGRNPYYSPSKK
;
A
#
# COMPACT_ATOMS: atom_id res chain seq x y z
N MET A 1 -12.62 -5.15 5.66
CA MET A 1 -12.95 -3.72 5.83
C MET A 1 -13.37 -3.16 4.47
N ALA A 2 -14.41 -2.34 4.40
CA ALA A 2 -14.73 -1.61 3.17
C ALA A 2 -13.87 -0.34 3.06
N ALA A 3 -13.45 0.02 1.85
CA ALA A 3 -12.59 1.18 1.62
C ALA A 3 -12.81 1.75 0.21
N VAL A 4 -12.60 3.05 0.05
CA VAL A 4 -12.55 3.74 -1.25
C VAL A 4 -11.22 4.46 -1.34
N LEU A 5 -10.46 4.18 -2.38
CA LEU A 5 -9.20 4.86 -2.71
C LEU A 5 -9.39 5.60 -4.03
N VAL A 6 -9.05 6.88 -4.06
CA VAL A 6 -9.08 7.72 -5.24
C VAL A 6 -7.65 8.14 -5.56
N SER A 7 -7.18 7.82 -6.76
CA SER A 7 -5.84 8.15 -7.24
C SER A 7 -5.93 8.55 -8.71
N ASP A 8 -5.57 9.79 -9.03
CA ASP A 8 -5.70 10.38 -10.36
C ASP A 8 -7.13 10.19 -10.94
N ASN A 9 -7.29 9.33 -11.94
CA ASN A 9 -8.57 8.99 -12.57
C ASN A 9 -9.11 7.59 -12.19
N ILE A 10 -8.52 6.96 -11.18
CA ILE A 10 -8.87 5.61 -10.71
C ILE A 10 -9.60 5.70 -9.36
N VAL A 11 -10.75 5.04 -9.27
CA VAL A 11 -11.46 4.80 -8.02
C VAL A 11 -11.43 3.30 -7.72
N LYS A 12 -10.65 2.90 -6.72
CA LYS A 12 -10.60 1.51 -6.24
C LYS A 12 -11.52 1.37 -5.04
N VAL A 13 -12.47 0.44 -5.15
CA VAL A 13 -13.43 0.15 -4.07
C VAL A 13 -13.18 -1.26 -3.54
N THR A 14 -13.01 -1.37 -2.23
CA THR A 14 -12.95 -2.63 -1.50
C THR A 14 -14.26 -2.77 -0.72
N LYS A 15 -14.98 -3.89 -0.85
CA LYS A 15 -16.10 -4.21 0.06
C LYS A 15 -15.65 -5.14 1.18
N SER A 16 -16.36 -5.04 2.30
CA SER A 16 -16.45 -6.12 3.28
C SER A 16 -17.66 -7.01 3.00
N GLY A 17 -17.60 -8.27 3.42
CA GLY A 17 -18.73 -9.20 3.33
C GLY A 17 -18.88 -9.92 1.99
N TYR A 18 -19.90 -10.77 1.93
CA TYR A 18 -20.11 -11.74 0.85
C TYR A 18 -21.20 -11.33 -0.17
N ASP A 19 -21.74 -10.12 -0.06
CA ASP A 19 -22.76 -9.61 -1.01
C ASP A 19 -22.28 -9.65 -2.46
N ASP A 20 -23.19 -9.85 -3.42
CA ASP A 20 -22.85 -9.84 -4.85
C ASP A 20 -22.30 -8.46 -5.26
N TRP A 21 -21.22 -8.47 -6.04
CA TRP A 21 -20.58 -7.26 -6.54
C TRP A 21 -21.42 -6.55 -7.59
N LEU A 22 -22.22 -7.27 -8.37
CA LEU A 22 -22.90 -6.67 -9.53
C LEU A 22 -23.92 -5.58 -9.15
N PRO A 23 -24.81 -5.75 -8.16
CA PRO A 23 -25.70 -4.69 -7.71
C PRO A 23 -24.94 -3.50 -7.11
N VAL A 24 -23.91 -3.78 -6.32
CA VAL A 24 -23.08 -2.78 -5.64
C VAL A 24 -22.33 -1.92 -6.66
N ALA A 25 -21.69 -2.54 -7.66
CA ALA A 25 -20.96 -1.86 -8.72
C ALA A 25 -21.87 -0.97 -9.58
N LYS A 26 -23.10 -1.43 -9.88
CA LYS A 26 -24.10 -0.60 -10.58
C LYS A 26 -24.44 0.66 -9.80
N HIS A 27 -24.67 0.53 -8.50
CA HIS A 27 -25.00 1.66 -7.63
C HIS A 27 -23.83 2.65 -7.52
N ILE A 28 -22.62 2.15 -7.26
CA ILE A 28 -21.39 2.97 -7.22
C ILE A 28 -21.20 3.74 -8.53
N GLY A 29 -21.32 3.07 -9.67
CA GLY A 29 -21.16 3.72 -10.97
C GLY A 29 -22.17 4.84 -11.21
N THR A 30 -23.41 4.70 -10.74
CA THR A 30 -24.43 5.75 -10.84
C THR A 30 -24.04 6.98 -10.01
N ILE A 31 -23.56 6.78 -8.78
CA ILE A 31 -23.10 7.87 -7.91
C ILE A 31 -21.90 8.59 -8.52
N ILE A 32 -20.89 7.86 -8.99
CA ILE A 32 -19.69 8.45 -9.59
C ILE A 32 -20.07 9.28 -10.82
N ARG A 33 -20.92 8.76 -11.71
CA ARG A 33 -21.40 9.52 -12.88
C ARG A 33 -22.16 10.77 -12.46
N ALA A 34 -23.05 10.70 -11.48
CA ALA A 34 -23.78 11.87 -10.99
C ALA A 34 -22.81 12.93 -10.44
N GLN A 35 -21.81 12.51 -9.65
CA GLN A 35 -20.79 13.40 -9.11
C GLN A 35 -19.98 14.10 -10.22
N LEU A 36 -19.57 13.36 -11.26
CA LEU A 36 -18.81 13.92 -12.39
C LEU A 36 -19.60 14.98 -13.18
N HIS A 37 -20.93 14.83 -13.28
CA HIS A 37 -21.78 15.85 -13.94
C HIS A 37 -22.07 17.06 -13.05
N SER A 38 -21.91 16.95 -11.73
CA SER A 38 -22.26 18.03 -10.80
C SER A 38 -21.34 19.26 -10.89
N GLY A 39 -20.13 19.09 -11.44
CA GLY A 39 -19.11 20.14 -11.47
C GLY A 39 -18.47 20.47 -10.11
N THR A 40 -18.86 19.79 -9.04
CA THR A 40 -18.26 19.95 -7.71
C THR A 40 -17.08 18.99 -7.51
N PRO A 41 -16.02 19.39 -6.77
CA PRO A 41 -14.90 18.50 -6.47
C PRO A 41 -15.40 17.21 -5.79
N ALA A 42 -14.99 16.05 -6.31
CA ALA A 42 -15.38 14.75 -5.75
C ALA A 42 -14.75 14.47 -4.37
N ILE A 43 -13.69 15.20 -4.02
CA ILE A 43 -12.95 15.08 -2.77
C ILE A 43 -13.08 16.42 -2.03
N SER A 44 -13.55 16.39 -0.78
CA SER A 44 -13.73 17.62 -0.01
C SER A 44 -12.39 18.27 0.35
N GLU A 45 -12.34 19.60 0.33
CA GLU A 45 -11.16 20.37 0.77
C GLU A 45 -10.78 20.04 2.21
N SER A 46 -11.77 19.81 3.07
CA SER A 46 -11.56 19.39 4.45
C SER A 46 -10.83 18.05 4.55
N LEU A 47 -11.07 17.09 3.65
CA LEU A 47 -10.35 15.82 3.67
C LEU A 47 -8.89 16.04 3.28
N ILE A 48 -8.65 16.83 2.23
CA ILE A 48 -7.30 17.18 1.75
C ILE A 48 -6.51 17.91 2.84
N ALA A 49 -7.12 18.88 3.52
CA ALA A 49 -6.50 19.63 4.61
C ALA A 49 -6.18 18.77 5.85
N ASN A 50 -6.83 17.63 6.01
CA ASN A 50 -6.63 16.70 7.13
C ASN A 50 -5.79 15.46 6.74
N LEU A 51 -5.15 15.46 5.58
CA LEU A 51 -4.16 14.45 5.22
C LEU A 51 -2.87 14.67 6.02
N PRO A 52 -2.19 13.60 6.46
CA PRO A 52 -0.88 13.72 7.08
C PRO A 52 0.13 14.32 6.09
N SER A 53 1.10 15.07 6.60
CA SER A 53 2.18 15.60 5.76
C SER A 53 3.07 14.48 5.23
N GLU A 54 3.82 14.75 4.16
CA GLU A 54 4.81 13.81 3.63
C GLU A 54 5.83 13.40 4.70
N ASP A 55 6.27 14.34 5.53
CA ASP A 55 7.20 14.10 6.63
C ASP A 55 6.58 13.22 7.71
N GLU A 56 5.33 13.47 8.12
CA GLU A 56 4.64 12.64 9.11
C GLU A 56 4.48 11.19 8.61
N ILE A 57 4.12 11.02 7.33
CA ILE A 57 4.03 9.69 6.71
C ILE A 57 5.41 9.03 6.72
N ARG A 58 6.45 9.75 6.29
CA ARG A 58 7.82 9.26 6.19
C ARG A 58 8.34 8.79 7.54
N GLU A 59 8.19 9.62 8.58
CA GLU A 59 8.64 9.29 9.94
C GLU A 59 7.93 8.05 10.51
N LYS A 60 6.60 7.99 10.39
CA LYS A 60 5.81 6.86 10.91
C LYS A 60 6.14 5.55 10.19
N ILE A 61 6.26 5.59 8.87
CA ILE A 61 6.57 4.41 8.07
C ILE A 61 8.02 3.98 8.30
N GLN A 62 8.98 4.90 8.34
CA GLN A 62 10.37 4.58 8.63
C GLN A 62 10.49 3.89 9.99
N SER A 63 9.84 4.44 11.02
CA SER A 63 9.80 3.83 12.36
C SER A 63 9.20 2.41 12.35
N LEU A 64 8.07 2.21 11.65
CA LEU A 64 7.48 0.89 11.50
C LEU A 64 8.43 -0.11 10.80
N LEU A 65 9.11 0.35 9.75
CA LEU A 65 10.08 -0.47 9.02
C LEU A 65 11.23 -0.91 9.92
N ASP A 66 11.79 0.02 10.69
CA ASP A 66 12.96 -0.23 11.53
C ASP A 66 12.65 -1.09 12.76
N VAL A 67 11.49 -0.87 13.38
CA VAL A 67 11.14 -1.49 14.67
C VAL A 67 10.42 -2.82 14.53
N GLU A 68 9.62 -3.00 13.47
CA GLU A 68 8.76 -4.18 13.33
C GLU A 68 9.03 -4.98 12.04
N ILE A 69 8.96 -4.33 10.88
CA ILE A 69 8.96 -5.05 9.59
C ILE A 69 10.33 -5.66 9.28
N ASN A 70 11.40 -4.86 9.28
CA ASN A 70 12.74 -5.34 8.94
C ASN A 70 13.24 -6.41 9.92
N PRO A 71 13.04 -6.29 11.25
CA PRO A 71 13.33 -7.38 12.17
C PRO A 71 12.60 -8.69 11.82
N ALA A 72 11.33 -8.62 11.40
CA ALA A 72 10.55 -9.81 11.06
C ALA A 72 11.01 -10.47 9.75
N VAL A 73 11.36 -9.70 8.72
CA VAL A 73 11.79 -10.25 7.42
C VAL A 73 13.28 -10.60 7.35
N ALA A 74 14.11 -10.04 8.25
CA ALA A 74 15.54 -10.34 8.31
C ALA A 74 15.83 -11.83 8.56
N ALA A 75 14.97 -12.53 9.30
CA ALA A 75 15.07 -13.98 9.51
C ALA A 75 14.99 -14.78 8.20
N HIS A 76 14.35 -14.21 7.18
CA HIS A 76 14.25 -14.77 5.83
C HIS A 76 15.26 -14.15 4.86
N GLY A 77 16.22 -13.37 5.36
CA GLY A 77 17.24 -12.68 4.56
C GLY A 77 16.69 -11.53 3.71
N GLY A 78 15.51 -11.02 4.03
CA GLY A 78 14.87 -9.91 3.33
C GLY A 78 14.97 -8.58 4.07
N TYR A 79 14.65 -7.50 3.38
CA TYR A 79 14.47 -6.16 3.94
C TYR A 79 13.51 -5.34 3.07
N VAL A 80 12.98 -4.27 3.65
CA VAL A 80 12.09 -3.31 2.99
C VAL A 80 12.61 -1.90 3.23
N ASN A 81 12.81 -1.15 2.16
CA ASN A 81 13.24 0.24 2.17
C ASN A 81 12.08 1.17 1.83
N LEU A 82 11.98 2.27 2.58
CA LEU A 82 11.18 3.42 2.17
C LEU A 82 11.97 4.24 1.15
N VAL A 83 11.55 4.18 -0.12
CA VAL A 83 12.22 4.90 -1.22
C VAL A 83 11.81 6.37 -1.21
N ASP A 84 10.51 6.63 -1.13
CA ASP A 84 9.99 7.99 -1.11
C ASP A 84 8.56 8.07 -0.57
N VAL A 85 8.18 9.29 -0.20
CA VAL A 85 6.80 9.68 0.04
C VAL A 85 6.52 10.91 -0.81
N LYS A 86 5.54 10.82 -1.72
CA LYS A 86 5.07 11.97 -2.52
C LYS A 86 3.59 12.17 -2.30
N ARG A 87 3.21 13.34 -1.79
CA ARG A 87 1.89 13.68 -1.29
C ARG A 87 1.44 12.67 -0.22
N ASN A 88 0.51 11.78 -0.57
CA ASN A 88 0.05 10.69 0.29
C ASN A 88 0.44 9.30 -0.26
N ARG A 89 1.31 9.23 -1.28
CA ARG A 89 1.75 7.98 -1.89
C ARG A 89 3.10 7.56 -1.33
N VAL A 90 3.24 6.28 -1.06
CA VAL A 90 4.43 5.66 -0.47
C VAL A 90 5.07 4.74 -1.50
N PHE A 91 6.38 4.82 -1.66
CA PHE A 91 7.16 4.00 -2.57
C PHE A 91 8.11 3.13 -1.75
N LEU A 92 7.96 1.81 -1.86
CA LEU A 92 8.77 0.83 -1.15
C LEU A 92 9.58 0.00 -2.14
N GLU A 93 10.77 -0.38 -1.71
CA GLU A 93 11.64 -1.33 -2.41
C GLU A 93 11.93 -2.52 -1.49
N LEU A 94 11.75 -3.73 -2.02
CA LEU A 94 11.93 -4.98 -1.32
C LEU A 94 13.24 -5.62 -1.80
N GLY A 95 14.11 -5.98 -0.87
CA GLY A 95 15.42 -6.53 -1.18
C GLY A 95 15.69 -7.89 -0.53
N GLY A 96 16.77 -8.52 -0.98
CA GLY A 96 17.20 -9.83 -0.46
C GLY A 96 16.16 -10.92 -0.70
N GLY A 97 15.84 -11.70 0.34
CA GLY A 97 14.81 -12.73 0.30
C GLY A 97 13.41 -12.22 -0.09
N CYS A 98 13.12 -10.93 0.10
CA CYS A 98 11.86 -10.30 -0.29
C CYS A 98 11.79 -9.92 -1.77
N GLN A 99 12.93 -9.87 -2.49
CA GLN A 99 12.95 -9.47 -3.90
C GLN A 99 12.49 -10.61 -4.83
N GLY A 100 12.91 -11.85 -4.55
CA GLY A 100 12.82 -12.97 -5.50
C GLY A 100 11.70 -13.98 -5.23
N CYS A 101 10.68 -13.67 -4.42
CA CYS A 101 9.71 -14.64 -3.94
C CYS A 101 8.32 -14.50 -4.61
N GLY A 102 8.27 -14.73 -5.93
CA GLY A 102 7.09 -14.57 -6.81
C GLY A 102 5.71 -15.08 -6.34
N MET A 103 5.63 -15.93 -5.31
CA MET A 103 4.38 -16.42 -4.72
C MET A 103 4.13 -15.95 -3.26
N VAL A 104 5.17 -15.55 -2.54
CA VAL A 104 5.08 -14.91 -1.21
C VAL A 104 4.83 -13.40 -1.33
N ASP A 105 5.08 -12.84 -2.52
CA ASP A 105 4.95 -11.41 -2.81
C ASP A 105 3.56 -10.85 -2.48
N VAL A 106 2.48 -11.58 -2.72
CA VAL A 106 1.12 -11.06 -2.48
C VAL A 106 0.81 -10.99 -0.98
N THR A 107 1.11 -12.04 -0.21
CA THR A 107 0.77 -12.09 1.21
C THR A 107 1.67 -11.19 2.04
N LEU A 108 2.97 -11.14 1.75
CA LEU A 108 3.90 -10.24 2.41
C LEU A 108 3.56 -8.79 2.13
N LYS A 109 3.33 -8.43 0.86
CA LYS A 109 2.94 -7.06 0.47
C LYS A 109 1.63 -6.65 1.12
N GLN A 110 0.64 -7.54 1.17
CA GLN A 110 -0.62 -7.28 1.88
C GLN A 110 -0.40 -7.09 3.39
N GLY A 111 0.48 -7.87 4.00
CA GLY A 111 0.86 -7.71 5.41
C GLY A 111 1.51 -6.37 5.69
N ILE A 112 2.49 -5.98 4.88
CA ILE A 112 3.16 -4.66 4.97
C ILE A 112 2.15 -3.53 4.76
N GLU A 113 1.32 -3.62 3.72
CA GLU A 113 0.26 -2.63 3.46
C GLU A 113 -0.71 -2.53 4.66
N HIS A 114 -1.08 -3.65 5.27
CA HIS A 114 -1.95 -3.67 6.43
C HIS A 114 -1.32 -2.92 7.61
N MET A 115 -0.08 -3.24 7.96
CA MET A 115 0.64 -2.61 9.08
C MET A 115 0.83 -1.10 8.84
N ILE A 116 1.21 -0.69 7.63
CA ILE A 116 1.33 0.73 7.26
C ILE A 116 0.00 1.46 7.45
N ARG A 117 -1.12 0.85 7.02
CA ARG A 117 -2.45 1.44 7.19
C ARG A 117 -2.92 1.49 8.64
N GLN A 118 -2.35 0.68 9.55
CA GLN A 118 -2.63 0.79 10.98
C GLN A 118 -1.94 2.02 11.61
N VAL A 119 -0.68 2.29 11.24
CA VAL A 119 0.08 3.43 11.76
C VAL A 119 -0.23 4.75 11.05
N VAL A 120 -0.59 4.69 9.77
CA VAL A 120 -1.02 5.84 8.96
C VAL A 120 -2.37 5.52 8.28
N PRO A 121 -3.51 5.64 8.99
CA PRO A 121 -4.83 5.28 8.45
C PRO A 121 -5.25 6.02 7.17
N LYS A 122 -4.73 7.24 6.97
CA LYS A 122 -5.02 8.09 5.81
C LYS A 122 -3.95 7.99 4.70
N VAL A 123 -3.05 7.03 4.79
CA VAL A 123 -2.07 6.78 3.72
C VAL A 123 -2.79 6.45 2.42
N GLY A 124 -2.31 7.02 1.32
CA GLY A 124 -2.85 6.79 0.00
C GLY A 124 -2.39 5.46 -0.57
N GLU A 125 -1.83 5.53 -1.78
CA GLU A 125 -1.33 4.35 -2.49
C GLU A 125 0.05 3.93 -1.93
N ILE A 126 0.24 2.62 -1.76
CA ILE A 126 1.53 2.03 -1.37
C ILE A 126 2.01 1.21 -2.57
N LEU A 127 3.13 1.65 -3.14
CA LEU A 127 3.68 1.14 -4.38
C LEU A 127 4.94 0.35 -4.10
N ASP A 128 5.06 -0.77 -4.80
CA ASP A 128 6.26 -1.58 -4.82
C ASP A 128 7.01 -1.24 -6.12
N VAL A 129 8.22 -0.70 -5.99
CA VAL A 129 9.06 -0.30 -7.14
C VAL A 129 10.17 -1.30 -7.44
N THR A 130 10.13 -2.46 -6.81
CA THR A 130 11.17 -3.49 -6.90
C THR A 130 11.21 -4.15 -8.28
N ASP A 131 12.41 -4.33 -8.82
CA ASP A 131 12.63 -5.28 -9.92
C ASP A 131 12.68 -6.71 -9.39
N HIS A 132 11.51 -7.34 -9.27
CA HIS A 132 11.38 -8.73 -8.82
C HIS A 132 11.97 -9.74 -9.80
N ALA A 133 12.07 -9.41 -11.09
CA ALA A 133 12.64 -10.30 -12.10
C ALA A 133 14.18 -10.30 -12.06
N GLY A 134 14.79 -9.21 -11.59
CA GLY A 134 16.24 -9.03 -11.51
C GLY A 134 16.94 -9.73 -10.33
N GLY A 135 16.19 -10.31 -9.38
CA GLY A 135 16.71 -10.88 -8.13
C GLY A 135 17.60 -12.11 -8.34
N ARG A 136 18.92 -11.91 -8.41
CA ARG A 136 19.90 -13.00 -8.39
C ARG A 136 20.05 -13.55 -6.96
N ASN A 137 19.44 -14.72 -6.73
CA ASN A 137 19.58 -15.64 -5.57
C ASN A 137 18.50 -15.52 -4.46
N PRO A 138 17.30 -16.11 -4.64
CA PRO A 138 16.23 -16.15 -3.64
C PRO A 138 16.43 -17.20 -2.53
N TYR A 139 17.53 -17.95 -2.51
CA TYR A 139 17.74 -19.00 -1.52
C TYR A 139 18.77 -18.61 -0.45
N TYR A 140 18.29 -18.63 0.79
CA TYR A 140 19.05 -18.71 2.03
C TYR A 140 20.32 -19.58 1.85
N SER A 141 21.49 -18.98 2.05
CA SER A 141 22.73 -19.74 2.26
C SER A 141 22.85 -20.00 3.76
N PRO A 142 22.74 -21.25 4.23
CA PRO A 142 22.94 -21.55 5.64
C PRO A 142 24.34 -21.09 6.05
N SER A 143 24.41 -20.32 7.14
CA SER A 143 25.66 -19.88 7.74
C SER A 143 26.61 -21.07 7.88
N LYS A 144 27.85 -20.93 7.38
CA LYS A 144 28.89 -21.94 7.55
C LYS A 144 29.26 -22.03 9.04
N LYS A 145 28.95 -23.21 9.60
CA LYS A 145 29.48 -23.86 10.81
C LYS A 145 29.37 -23.12 12.15
#